data_AF-A0AAD5FI88-F1
#
_entry.id   AF-A0AAD5FI88-F1
#
_cell.length_a   1.000
_cell.length_b   1.000
_cell.length_c   1.000
_cell.angle_alpha   90.00
_cell.angle_beta   90.00
_cell.angle_gamma   90.00
#
_symmetry.space_group_name_H-M   'P 1'
#
loop_
_entity.id
_entity.type
_entity.pdbx_description
1 polymer ?
#
loop_
_entity_poly.entity_id
_entity_poly.type
_entity_poly.pdbx_seq_one_letter_code
_entity_poly.pdbx_strand_id
1 'polypeptide(L)'
;MSMLSADVEKMDSLDGWVAIKSDIFEDRESHNFRFLVQWSEAESKFAVICHNRTLQHKRRRMMRMMKVGEDEEDEEDEEEEESSWAAMFSASELKHLHLQLTGSGDALSGFLPDLSSFTQPGVWDTLLRRTWREQELERDVDGVCVHLEKYFSTAVDVCGVKILLETLFPQEKEGEEDKYCENLQEFKRKAMEEQVRRAKDTVDTIIHRHRAAAGLVQLMKIYEEEDEAYDDLVTIATQYYQHQLQPFRDMRELSTLHTMEIQKMLQLQELGPKRVCELEKEAEEWSRGANEAVCSIQDITVCYFTETTTALSGMLKHMDVDRKRFGQASWAVATPRLEKLKFLLAKETLQLMRAREMCVNRRKDHIKEKMSGVCDGASVCDVDMLELQYYEAQLELYDCKLEILKNEELLLLAQIHTLQRQIRELKEEVVYYDACEDPAELQCMQTDASPAHSDGNHTHSHLQQQLLQLEKKRAMTSSRRATLRNRKEKCVEAHELQQRAAQQRITQHHHHHSVHLKREKRKEEEEKRKEFVRMERERTLNRLRSFREVIIT
;
A
#
# COMPACT_ATOMS: atom_id res chain seq x y z
N MET A 1 28.40 -9.88 -25.35
CA MET A 1 27.80 -11.13 -25.87
C MET A 1 26.33 -10.85 -26.09
N SER A 2 25.91 -10.92 -27.35
CA SER A 2 24.52 -10.81 -27.77
C SER A 2 23.73 -11.98 -27.18
N MET A 3 22.73 -11.71 -26.34
CA MET A 3 21.70 -12.69 -26.04
C MET A 3 20.51 -12.34 -26.91
N LEU A 4 20.42 -13.07 -28.02
CA LEU A 4 19.24 -13.20 -28.84
C LEU A 4 18.05 -13.62 -27.96
N SER A 5 16.95 -12.90 -28.12
CA SER A 5 15.63 -13.32 -27.68
C SER A 5 15.31 -14.66 -28.32
N ALA A 6 15.47 -15.73 -27.56
CA ALA A 6 14.82 -16.99 -27.85
C ALA A 6 13.56 -17.00 -26.97
N ASP A 7 12.47 -16.51 -27.54
CA ASP A 7 11.12 -16.89 -27.12
C ASP A 7 11.01 -18.40 -27.33
N VAL A 8 11.46 -19.16 -26.33
CA VAL A 8 11.12 -20.57 -26.22
C VAL A 8 9.69 -20.58 -25.72
N GLU A 9 8.75 -20.80 -26.64
CA GLU A 9 7.37 -21.16 -26.33
C GLU A 9 7.40 -22.28 -25.27
N LYS A 10 7.12 -21.91 -24.01
CA LYS A 10 6.91 -22.87 -22.93
C LYS A 10 5.69 -23.70 -23.32
N MET A 11 5.84 -25.03 -23.35
CA MET A 11 4.72 -25.97 -23.57
C MET A 11 3.62 -25.89 -22.49
N ASP A 12 3.85 -25.15 -21.39
CA ASP A 12 2.88 -24.76 -20.38
C ASP A 12 2.56 -23.25 -20.45
N SER A 13 2.43 -22.70 -21.66
CA SER A 13 1.96 -21.32 -21.82
C SER A 13 0.49 -21.25 -21.39
N LEU A 14 0.22 -20.44 -20.37
CA LEU A 14 -1.13 -20.05 -20.00
C LEU A 14 -1.73 -19.04 -21.02
N ASP A 15 -1.13 -18.84 -22.19
CA ASP A 15 -1.69 -18.01 -23.25
C ASP A 15 -3.03 -18.58 -23.71
N GLY A 16 -4.09 -17.80 -23.49
CA GLY A 16 -5.48 -18.20 -23.73
C GLY A 16 -6.23 -18.70 -22.50
N TRP A 17 -5.58 -18.81 -21.33
CA TRP A 17 -6.28 -19.12 -20.09
C TRP A 17 -6.81 -17.85 -19.43
N VAL A 18 -8.07 -17.93 -19.00
CA VAL A 18 -8.78 -16.84 -18.34
C VAL A 18 -8.95 -17.21 -16.87
N ALA A 19 -8.49 -16.33 -15.97
CA ALA A 19 -8.66 -16.52 -14.54
C ALA A 19 -10.10 -16.15 -14.16
N ILE A 20 -10.80 -17.05 -13.50
CA ILE A 20 -12.20 -16.87 -13.07
C ILE A 20 -12.19 -16.42 -11.61
N LYS A 21 -12.96 -15.38 -11.26
CA LYS A 21 -13.08 -14.87 -9.89
C LYS A 21 -13.52 -15.99 -8.93
N SER A 22 -12.92 -16.07 -7.75
CA SER A 22 -13.27 -17.11 -6.75
C SER A 22 -14.68 -16.92 -6.16
N ASP A 23 -15.17 -15.68 -6.13
CA ASP A 23 -16.36 -15.27 -5.36
C ASP A 23 -17.58 -14.96 -6.26
N ILE A 24 -17.61 -15.45 -7.51
CA ILE A 24 -18.63 -15.10 -8.53
C ILE A 24 -20.07 -15.32 -8.05
N PHE A 25 -20.26 -16.35 -7.22
CA PHE A 25 -21.57 -16.80 -6.76
C PHE A 25 -21.84 -16.42 -5.30
N GLU A 26 -20.96 -15.67 -4.64
CA GLU A 26 -21.23 -15.13 -3.31
C GLU A 26 -22.12 -13.88 -3.42
N ASP A 27 -23.44 -14.08 -3.47
CA ASP A 27 -24.39 -12.97 -3.40
C ASP A 27 -24.39 -12.38 -1.98
N ARG A 28 -23.58 -11.34 -1.77
CA ARG A 28 -23.43 -10.67 -0.47
C ARG A 28 -24.53 -9.66 -0.14
N GLU A 29 -25.34 -9.24 -1.13
CA GLU A 29 -26.36 -8.20 -0.95
C GLU A 29 -27.80 -8.69 -1.18
N SER A 30 -28.64 -8.52 -0.16
CA SER A 30 -30.09 -8.72 -0.27
C SER A 30 -30.74 -7.50 -0.94
N HIS A 31 -31.13 -7.66 -2.19
CA HIS A 31 -31.78 -6.60 -2.96
C HIS A 31 -33.30 -6.66 -2.82
N ASN A 32 -33.94 -5.50 -2.62
CA ASN A 32 -35.40 -5.42 -2.54
C ASN A 32 -35.97 -4.93 -3.88
N PHE A 33 -36.56 -5.86 -4.64
CA PHE A 33 -37.19 -5.56 -5.93
C PHE A 33 -38.69 -5.33 -5.78
N ARG A 34 -39.17 -4.30 -6.49
CA ARG A 34 -40.59 -4.05 -6.65
C ARG A 34 -40.96 -4.20 -8.12
N PHE A 35 -41.87 -5.13 -8.38
CA PHE A 35 -42.50 -5.28 -9.68
C PHE A 35 -43.79 -4.48 -9.74
N LEU A 36 -44.05 -3.89 -10.89
CA LEU A 36 -45.32 -3.24 -11.24
C LEU A 36 -45.77 -3.85 -12.55
N VAL A 37 -46.98 -4.41 -12.58
CA VAL A 37 -47.53 -5.03 -13.78
C VAL A 37 -48.82 -4.33 -14.17
N GLN A 38 -48.92 -3.94 -15.44
CA GLN A 38 -50.13 -3.33 -15.98
C GLN A 38 -50.47 -3.91 -17.35
N TRP A 39 -51.76 -4.13 -17.61
CA TRP A 39 -52.21 -4.58 -18.91
C TRP A 39 -52.37 -3.40 -19.88
N SER A 40 -51.74 -3.52 -21.06
CA SER A 40 -51.95 -2.60 -22.18
C SER A 40 -52.98 -3.18 -23.13
N GLU A 41 -54.15 -2.56 -23.20
CA GLU A 41 -55.21 -2.99 -24.12
C GLU A 41 -54.85 -2.76 -25.60
N ALA A 42 -54.06 -1.72 -25.89
CA ALA A 42 -53.64 -1.38 -27.25
C ALA A 42 -52.69 -2.44 -27.86
N GLU A 43 -51.81 -3.03 -27.06
CA GLU A 43 -50.82 -4.02 -27.51
C GLU A 43 -51.21 -5.47 -27.15
N SER A 44 -52.27 -5.66 -26.35
CA SER A 44 -52.64 -6.96 -25.78
C SER A 44 -51.49 -7.66 -25.06
N LYS A 45 -50.72 -6.89 -24.28
CA LYS A 45 -49.51 -7.34 -23.56
C LYS A 45 -49.49 -6.79 -22.14
N PHE A 46 -48.78 -7.48 -21.25
CA PHE A 46 -48.47 -7.03 -19.89
C PHE A 46 -47.19 -6.19 -19.89
N ALA A 47 -47.30 -4.93 -19.49
CA ALA A 47 -46.19 -4.08 -19.15
C ALA A 47 -45.66 -4.48 -17.78
N VAL A 48 -44.41 -4.94 -17.71
CA VAL A 48 -43.73 -5.31 -16.47
C VAL A 48 -42.58 -4.34 -16.25
N ILE A 49 -42.63 -3.63 -15.13
CA ILE A 49 -41.59 -2.70 -14.69
C ILE A 49 -41.00 -3.25 -13.40
N CYS A 50 -39.67 -3.31 -13.33
CA CYS A 50 -38.92 -3.76 -12.18
C CYS A 50 -38.08 -2.60 -11.63
N HIS A 51 -38.17 -2.34 -10.32
CA HIS A 51 -37.36 -1.34 -9.63
C HIS A 51 -36.54 -1.96 -8.51
N ASN A 52 -35.23 -1.72 -8.51
CA ASN A 52 -34.35 -2.05 -7.40
C ASN A 52 -34.44 -0.95 -6.34
N ARG A 53 -35.27 -1.14 -5.31
CA ARG A 53 -35.49 -0.12 -4.27
C ARG A 53 -34.25 0.12 -3.43
N THR A 54 -33.46 -0.92 -3.18
CA THR A 54 -32.19 -0.85 -2.45
C THR A 54 -31.21 0.12 -3.14
N LEU A 55 -31.02 -0.02 -4.46
CA LEU A 55 -30.17 0.91 -5.23
C LEU A 55 -30.79 2.31 -5.35
N GLN A 56 -32.09 2.44 -5.56
CA GLN A 56 -32.74 3.76 -5.59
C GLN A 56 -32.61 4.52 -4.26
N HIS A 57 -32.68 3.81 -3.12
CA HIS A 57 -32.47 4.40 -1.80
C HIS A 57 -31.01 4.80 -1.57
N LYS A 58 -30.04 3.96 -1.97
CA LYS A 58 -28.60 4.28 -1.96
C LYS A 58 -28.34 5.55 -2.80
N ARG A 59 -28.82 5.60 -4.06
CA ARG A 59 -28.65 6.74 -4.97
C ARG A 59 -29.27 8.04 -4.43
N ARG A 60 -30.48 7.97 -3.85
CA ARG A 60 -31.12 9.14 -3.21
C ARG A 60 -30.37 9.62 -1.97
N ARG A 61 -29.71 8.72 -1.23
CA ARG A 61 -28.86 9.08 -0.08
C ARG A 61 -27.57 9.74 -0.54
N MET A 62 -26.91 9.18 -1.55
CA MET A 62 -25.70 9.74 -2.17
C MET A 62 -25.95 11.14 -2.73
N MET A 63 -27.01 11.31 -3.53
CA MET A 63 -27.41 12.64 -4.04
C MET A 63 -27.78 13.65 -2.95
N ARG A 64 -28.23 13.20 -1.77
CA ARG A 64 -28.48 14.11 -0.63
C ARG A 64 -27.20 14.51 0.10
N MET A 65 -26.20 13.62 0.15
CA MET A 65 -24.91 13.91 0.76
C MET A 65 -24.06 14.82 -0.14
N MET A 66 -24.10 14.59 -1.46
CA MET A 66 -23.48 15.41 -2.49
C MET A 66 -24.09 16.82 -2.61
N LYS A 67 -25.30 17.04 -2.08
CA LYS A 67 -25.95 18.37 -2.03
C LYS A 67 -25.59 19.17 -0.77
N VAL A 68 -24.77 18.63 0.13
CA VAL A 68 -24.39 19.24 1.42
C VAL A 68 -22.89 19.52 1.51
N GLY A 69 -22.06 18.91 0.65
CA GLY A 69 -20.65 19.29 0.47
C GLY A 69 -20.44 19.85 -0.93
N GLU A 70 -20.03 21.12 -1.03
CA GLU A 70 -19.32 21.62 -2.21
C GLU A 70 -17.87 21.13 -2.13
N ASP A 71 -17.35 20.69 -3.28
CA ASP A 71 -15.99 20.20 -3.56
C ASP A 71 -15.68 18.78 -2.97
N GLU A 72 -15.09 17.80 -3.65
CA GLU A 72 -14.12 17.76 -4.75
C GLU A 72 -14.29 16.53 -5.67
N GLU A 73 -13.55 16.59 -6.80
CA GLU A 73 -13.41 15.63 -7.89
C GLU A 73 -12.87 14.26 -7.44
N ASP A 74 -13.74 13.25 -7.36
CA ASP A 74 -13.41 11.83 -7.42
C ASP A 74 -14.54 11.14 -8.22
N GLU A 75 -14.68 11.48 -9.51
CA GLU A 75 -15.45 10.67 -10.46
C GLU A 75 -14.49 9.65 -11.09
N GLU A 76 -14.16 8.60 -10.34
CA GLU A 76 -13.57 7.38 -10.90
C GLU A 76 -14.60 6.25 -10.81
N ASP A 77 -15.23 5.97 -11.96
CA ASP A 77 -15.60 4.64 -12.46
C ASP A 77 -16.33 3.66 -11.50
N GLU A 78 -17.39 4.09 -10.83
CA GLU A 78 -18.45 3.14 -10.44
C GLU A 78 -19.44 3.00 -11.62
N GLU A 79 -19.35 1.90 -12.36
CA GLU A 79 -20.31 1.52 -13.40
C GLU A 79 -21.74 1.85 -12.95
N GLU A 80 -22.44 2.76 -13.64
CA GLU A 80 -23.80 3.16 -13.26
C GLU A 80 -24.75 1.95 -13.32
N GLU A 81 -24.92 1.27 -12.18
CA GLU A 81 -25.83 0.14 -12.09
C GLU A 81 -27.27 0.61 -12.38
N GLU A 82 -27.86 0.04 -13.43
CA GLU A 82 -29.24 0.34 -13.82
C GLU A 82 -30.20 -0.02 -12.67
N SER A 83 -30.95 0.97 -12.20
CA SER A 83 -31.82 0.81 -11.02
C SER A 83 -33.27 0.42 -11.37
N SER A 84 -33.63 0.40 -12.65
CA SER A 84 -34.99 0.18 -13.15
C SER A 84 -35.01 -0.45 -14.54
N TRP A 85 -35.86 -1.46 -14.75
CA TRP A 85 -36.06 -2.15 -16.03
C TRP A 85 -37.53 -2.14 -16.42
N ALA A 86 -37.84 -2.17 -17.72
CA ALA A 86 -39.20 -2.22 -18.23
C ALA A 86 -39.28 -3.05 -19.52
N ALA A 87 -40.26 -3.93 -19.63
CA ALA A 87 -40.49 -4.77 -20.79
C ALA A 87 -41.98 -5.11 -20.94
N MET A 88 -42.39 -5.50 -22.14
CA MET A 88 -43.76 -5.87 -22.48
C MET A 88 -43.82 -7.35 -22.85
N PHE A 89 -44.67 -8.12 -22.19
CA PHE A 89 -44.79 -9.57 -22.42
C PHE A 89 -46.20 -9.99 -22.84
N SER A 90 -46.28 -10.86 -23.84
CA SER A 90 -47.53 -11.56 -24.17
C SER A 90 -47.84 -12.67 -23.17
N ALA A 91 -49.11 -13.09 -23.07
CA ALA A 91 -49.51 -14.21 -22.21
C ALA A 91 -48.81 -15.53 -22.59
N SER A 92 -48.46 -15.71 -23.87
CA SER A 92 -47.63 -16.82 -24.35
C SER A 92 -46.17 -16.68 -23.92
N GLU A 93 -45.57 -15.49 -24.00
CA GLU A 93 -44.20 -15.24 -23.56
C GLU A 93 -44.04 -15.47 -22.06
N LEU A 94 -44.99 -15.01 -21.24
CA LEU A 94 -45.00 -15.28 -19.79
C LEU A 94 -45.05 -16.78 -19.46
N LYS A 95 -45.77 -17.58 -20.24
CA LYS A 95 -45.76 -19.05 -20.10
C LYS A 95 -44.41 -19.66 -20.47
N HIS A 96 -43.72 -19.13 -21.48
CA HIS A 96 -42.37 -19.59 -21.84
C HIS A 96 -41.33 -19.19 -20.79
N LEU A 97 -41.39 -17.94 -20.31
CA LEU A 97 -40.54 -17.46 -19.21
C LEU A 97 -40.75 -18.27 -17.94
N HIS A 98 -42.01 -18.63 -17.63
CA HIS A 98 -42.32 -19.52 -16.52
C HIS A 98 -41.67 -20.89 -16.66
N LEU A 99 -41.67 -21.49 -17.85
CA LEU A 99 -40.98 -22.76 -18.10
C LEU A 99 -39.46 -22.64 -17.92
N GLN A 100 -38.86 -21.53 -18.37
CA GLN A 100 -37.44 -21.26 -18.21
C GLN A 100 -37.05 -21.07 -16.74
N LEU A 101 -37.84 -20.29 -15.99
CA LEU A 101 -37.63 -20.07 -14.54
C LEU A 101 -37.86 -21.34 -13.72
N THR A 102 -38.86 -22.14 -14.09
CA THR A 102 -39.12 -23.43 -13.43
C THR A 102 -37.96 -24.40 -13.65
N GLY A 103 -37.28 -24.33 -14.79
CA GLY A 103 -36.04 -25.09 -15.04
C GLY A 103 -34.89 -24.75 -14.09
N SER A 104 -34.86 -23.52 -13.57
CA SER A 104 -33.88 -23.08 -12.55
C SER A 104 -34.36 -23.28 -11.11
N GLY A 105 -35.67 -23.38 -10.89
CA GLY A 105 -36.28 -23.54 -9.57
C GLY A 105 -37.64 -24.25 -9.60
N ASP A 106 -37.65 -25.54 -9.30
CA ASP A 106 -38.85 -26.41 -9.33
C ASP A 106 -40.01 -25.90 -8.45
N ALA A 107 -39.69 -25.14 -7.40
CA ALA A 107 -40.67 -24.60 -6.46
C ALA A 107 -41.64 -23.57 -7.10
N LEU A 108 -41.32 -23.01 -8.28
CA LEU A 108 -42.18 -22.05 -8.97
C LEU A 108 -43.32 -22.68 -9.77
N SER A 109 -43.26 -23.99 -10.05
CA SER A 109 -44.15 -24.72 -10.98
C SER A 109 -45.66 -24.57 -10.73
N GLY A 110 -46.08 -24.20 -9.53
CA GLY A 110 -47.50 -24.01 -9.16
C GLY A 110 -47.96 -22.57 -8.98
N PHE A 111 -47.09 -21.57 -9.16
CA PHE A 111 -47.36 -20.19 -8.77
C PHE A 111 -47.76 -19.26 -9.92
N LEU A 112 -47.75 -19.74 -11.17
CA LEU A 112 -48.18 -18.93 -12.32
C LEU A 112 -49.70 -18.70 -12.27
N PRO A 113 -50.18 -17.44 -12.32
CA PRO A 113 -51.61 -17.16 -12.42
C PRO A 113 -52.20 -17.69 -13.72
N ASP A 114 -53.52 -17.96 -13.74
CA ASP A 114 -54.17 -18.37 -14.98
C ASP A 114 -54.22 -17.20 -15.99
N LEU A 115 -53.50 -17.37 -17.09
CA LEU A 115 -53.42 -16.40 -18.20
C LEU A 115 -54.30 -16.82 -19.40
N SER A 116 -55.13 -17.85 -19.26
CA SER A 116 -55.96 -18.40 -20.34
C SER A 116 -56.92 -17.38 -20.97
N SER A 117 -57.39 -16.41 -20.21
CA SER A 117 -58.26 -15.32 -20.70
C SER A 117 -57.53 -14.24 -21.51
N PHE A 118 -56.20 -14.21 -21.45
CA PHE A 118 -55.34 -13.20 -22.11
C PHE A 118 -54.55 -13.77 -23.28
N THR A 119 -54.60 -15.08 -23.51
CA THR A 119 -54.04 -15.69 -24.72
C THR A 119 -54.90 -15.34 -25.92
N GLN A 120 -54.29 -14.78 -26.96
CA GLN A 120 -54.99 -14.58 -28.22
C GLN A 120 -55.46 -15.94 -28.76
N PRO A 121 -56.73 -16.08 -29.17
CA PRO A 121 -57.24 -17.33 -29.69
C PRO A 121 -56.47 -17.69 -30.97
N GLY A 122 -55.93 -18.90 -31.03
CA GLY A 122 -55.30 -19.42 -32.24
C GLY A 122 -56.30 -19.49 -33.39
N VAL A 123 -55.81 -19.54 -34.62
CA VAL A 123 -56.64 -19.61 -35.85
C VAL A 123 -57.65 -20.77 -35.82
N TRP A 124 -57.35 -21.84 -35.08
CA TRP A 124 -58.24 -22.98 -34.88
C TRP A 124 -59.32 -22.76 -33.79
N ASP A 125 -59.02 -21.94 -32.79
CA ASP A 125 -59.94 -21.60 -31.69
C ASP A 125 -61.07 -20.68 -32.18
N THR A 126 -60.77 -19.82 -33.16
CA THR A 126 -61.78 -18.98 -33.83
C THR A 126 -62.64 -19.75 -34.82
N LEU A 127 -62.12 -20.83 -35.42
CA LEU A 127 -62.86 -21.72 -36.33
C LEU A 127 -63.82 -22.69 -35.61
N LEU A 128 -63.49 -23.11 -34.38
CA LEU A 128 -64.26 -24.10 -33.62
C LEU A 128 -65.28 -23.48 -32.63
N ARG A 129 -65.19 -22.18 -32.31
CA ARG A 129 -66.13 -21.46 -31.42
C ARG A 129 -67.42 -21.04 -32.15
N ARG A 130 -68.42 -21.92 -32.26
CA ARG A 130 -69.80 -21.53 -32.61
C ARG A 130 -70.88 -21.82 -31.56
N THR A 131 -70.54 -22.36 -30.40
CA THR A 131 -71.56 -22.75 -29.41
C THR A 131 -71.16 -22.51 -27.96
N TRP A 132 -70.78 -21.29 -27.58
CA TRP A 132 -71.01 -20.78 -26.22
C TRP A 132 -71.21 -19.26 -26.31
N ARG A 133 -72.45 -18.84 -26.08
CA ARG A 133 -72.85 -17.44 -25.84
C ARG A 133 -72.78 -17.23 -24.33
N GLU A 134 -72.40 -16.03 -23.90
CA GLU A 134 -72.29 -15.57 -22.50
C GLU A 134 -71.10 -16.12 -21.71
N GLN A 135 -70.02 -15.36 -21.70
CA GLN A 135 -69.69 -14.51 -20.56
C GLN A 135 -68.73 -13.44 -21.06
N GLU A 136 -69.20 -12.19 -21.16
CA GLU A 136 -68.34 -11.06 -20.79
C GLU A 136 -68.04 -11.25 -19.31
N LEU A 137 -67.14 -12.18 -18.98
CA LEU A 137 -66.48 -12.13 -17.70
C LEU A 137 -65.70 -10.83 -17.78
N GLU A 138 -66.07 -9.83 -16.97
CA GLU A 138 -65.17 -8.73 -16.66
C GLU A 138 -63.81 -9.37 -16.41
N ARG A 139 -62.88 -9.16 -17.35
CA ARG A 139 -61.55 -9.72 -17.23
C ARG A 139 -61.00 -9.10 -15.95
N ASP A 140 -60.66 -9.92 -14.97
CA ASP A 140 -60.03 -9.45 -13.74
C ASP A 140 -58.57 -9.09 -14.04
N VAL A 141 -58.42 -8.01 -14.81
CA VAL A 141 -57.14 -7.50 -15.29
C VAL A 141 -56.29 -7.08 -14.11
N ASP A 142 -56.90 -6.35 -13.17
CA ASP A 142 -56.23 -5.84 -11.98
C ASP A 142 -55.82 -6.98 -11.04
N GLY A 143 -56.68 -7.98 -10.83
CA GLY A 143 -56.33 -9.16 -10.07
C GLY A 143 -55.17 -9.92 -10.68
N VAL A 144 -55.19 -10.20 -11.99
CA VAL A 144 -54.10 -10.92 -12.67
C VAL A 144 -52.78 -10.15 -12.63
N CYS A 145 -52.82 -8.82 -12.79
CA CYS A 145 -51.64 -7.96 -12.63
C CYS A 145 -51.05 -8.07 -11.21
N VAL A 146 -51.87 -8.00 -10.16
CA VAL A 146 -51.41 -8.15 -8.76
C VAL A 146 -50.85 -9.54 -8.49
N HIS A 147 -51.42 -10.59 -9.10
CA HIS A 147 -50.87 -11.95 -8.97
C HIS A 147 -49.54 -12.10 -9.73
N LEU A 148 -49.38 -11.45 -10.89
CA LEU A 148 -48.11 -11.43 -11.61
C LEU A 148 -47.02 -10.65 -10.86
N GLU A 149 -47.36 -9.52 -10.22
CA GLU A 149 -46.43 -8.80 -9.33
C GLU A 149 -45.91 -9.70 -8.20
N LYS A 150 -46.81 -10.43 -7.54
CA LYS A 150 -46.45 -11.40 -6.49
C LYS A 150 -45.63 -12.56 -7.04
N TYR A 151 -45.99 -13.09 -8.21
CA TYR A 151 -45.26 -14.16 -8.87
C TYR A 151 -43.81 -13.77 -9.14
N PHE A 152 -43.56 -12.58 -9.70
CA PHE A 152 -42.19 -12.10 -9.95
C PHE A 152 -41.42 -11.86 -8.65
N SER A 153 -42.07 -11.34 -7.59
CA SER A 153 -41.45 -11.26 -6.26
C SER A 153 -41.06 -12.64 -5.73
N THR A 154 -41.93 -13.65 -5.83
CA THR A 154 -41.61 -15.03 -5.43
C THR A 154 -40.54 -15.65 -6.33
N ALA A 155 -40.51 -15.31 -7.62
CA ALA A 155 -39.48 -15.78 -8.54
C ALA A 155 -38.10 -15.22 -8.20
N VAL A 156 -38.00 -13.97 -7.70
CA VAL A 156 -36.75 -13.43 -7.16
C VAL A 156 -36.27 -14.26 -5.97
N ASP A 157 -37.17 -14.59 -5.05
CA ASP A 157 -36.82 -15.32 -3.82
C ASP A 157 -36.38 -16.77 -4.11
N VAL A 158 -36.92 -17.39 -5.17
CA VAL A 158 -36.65 -18.81 -5.52
C VAL A 158 -35.51 -18.97 -6.51
N CYS A 159 -35.50 -18.23 -7.62
CA CYS A 159 -34.48 -18.36 -8.67
C CYS A 159 -33.28 -17.44 -8.45
N GLY A 160 -33.38 -16.46 -7.56
CA GLY A 160 -32.37 -15.42 -7.42
C GLY A 160 -32.58 -14.28 -8.41
N VAL A 161 -32.07 -13.11 -8.01
CA VAL A 161 -32.25 -11.83 -8.70
C VAL A 161 -31.66 -11.84 -10.11
N LYS A 162 -30.41 -12.29 -10.24
CA LYS A 162 -29.65 -12.24 -11.51
C LYS A 162 -30.35 -13.04 -12.60
N ILE A 163 -30.71 -14.29 -12.28
CA ILE A 163 -31.41 -15.20 -13.20
C ILE A 163 -32.76 -14.61 -13.64
N LEU A 164 -33.52 -14.00 -12.72
CA LEU A 164 -34.80 -13.39 -13.09
C LEU A 164 -34.62 -12.15 -13.97
N LEU A 165 -33.65 -11.28 -13.67
CA LEU A 165 -33.40 -10.08 -14.47
C LEU A 165 -32.85 -10.42 -15.85
N GLU A 166 -31.96 -11.40 -15.97
CA GLU A 166 -31.44 -11.86 -17.27
C GLU A 166 -32.52 -12.52 -18.14
N THR A 167 -33.46 -13.26 -17.53
CA THR A 167 -34.56 -13.90 -18.26
C THR A 167 -35.65 -12.92 -18.69
N LEU A 168 -35.97 -11.91 -17.87
CA LEU A 168 -36.97 -10.89 -18.20
C LEU A 168 -36.40 -9.75 -19.06
N PHE A 169 -35.17 -9.36 -18.80
CA PHE A 169 -34.51 -8.20 -19.42
C PHE A 169 -33.12 -8.60 -19.93
N PRO A 170 -33.03 -9.46 -20.96
CA PRO A 170 -31.74 -9.84 -21.54
C PRO A 170 -31.05 -8.57 -22.06
N GLN A 171 -29.93 -8.20 -21.44
CA GLN A 171 -29.09 -7.12 -21.90
C GLN A 171 -27.90 -7.72 -22.63
N GLU A 172 -27.83 -7.58 -23.95
CA GLU A 172 -26.60 -7.87 -24.69
C GLU A 172 -25.61 -6.74 -24.43
N LYS A 173 -24.91 -6.79 -23.29
CA LYS A 173 -23.81 -5.87 -22.99
C LYS A 173 -22.50 -6.49 -23.48
N GLU A 174 -21.87 -5.87 -24.48
CA GLU A 174 -20.48 -6.17 -24.83
C GLU A 174 -19.62 -6.02 -23.56
N GLY A 175 -18.88 -7.07 -23.17
CA GLY A 175 -18.02 -7.09 -21.97
C GLY A 175 -18.55 -7.85 -20.75
N GLU A 176 -19.65 -8.61 -20.84
CA GLU A 176 -20.11 -9.46 -19.72
C GLU A 176 -19.08 -10.51 -19.28
N GLU A 177 -18.20 -10.96 -20.19
CA GLU A 177 -17.12 -11.89 -19.89
C GLU A 177 -16.15 -11.31 -18.85
N ASP A 178 -15.81 -10.02 -18.94
CA ASP A 178 -14.86 -9.35 -18.03
C ASP A 178 -15.37 -9.29 -16.58
N LYS A 179 -16.69 -9.37 -16.37
CA LYS A 179 -17.27 -9.41 -15.01
C LYS A 179 -16.88 -10.68 -14.26
N TYR A 180 -16.71 -11.79 -14.97
CA TYR A 180 -16.35 -13.09 -14.41
C TYR A 180 -14.84 -13.31 -14.37
N CYS A 181 -14.09 -12.55 -15.16
CA CYS A 181 -12.65 -12.69 -15.30
C CYS A 181 -11.89 -11.84 -14.26
N GLU A 182 -10.83 -12.40 -13.68
CA GLU A 182 -9.82 -11.63 -12.96
C GLU A 182 -8.78 -11.11 -13.95
N ASN A 183 -8.23 -9.92 -13.68
CA ASN A 183 -7.07 -9.44 -14.40
C ASN A 183 -5.90 -10.42 -14.19
N LEU A 184 -5.42 -11.03 -15.29
CA LEU A 184 -4.35 -12.03 -15.26
C LEU A 184 -3.07 -11.52 -14.56
N GLN A 185 -2.77 -10.24 -14.67
CA GLN A 185 -1.61 -9.63 -14.02
C GLN A 185 -1.79 -9.56 -12.50
N GLU A 186 -3.00 -9.24 -12.05
CA GLU A 186 -3.31 -9.23 -10.61
C GLU A 186 -3.32 -10.64 -10.03
N PHE A 187 -3.88 -11.60 -10.76
CA PHE A 187 -3.83 -13.02 -10.38
C PHE A 187 -2.39 -13.52 -10.26
N LYS A 188 -1.55 -13.26 -11.27
CA LYS A 188 -0.11 -13.59 -11.24
C LYS A 188 0.60 -12.92 -10.05
N ARG A 189 0.33 -11.64 -9.79
CA ARG A 189 0.87 -10.90 -8.63
C ARG A 189 0.47 -11.57 -7.32
N LYS A 190 -0.83 -11.84 -7.10
CA LYS A 190 -1.33 -12.51 -5.89
C LYS A 190 -0.74 -13.90 -5.72
N ALA A 191 -0.60 -14.66 -6.80
CA ALA A 191 0.01 -15.99 -6.78
C ALA A 191 1.49 -15.93 -6.37
N MET A 192 2.27 -15.00 -6.91
CA MET A 192 3.67 -14.80 -6.51
C MET A 192 3.81 -14.28 -5.08
N GLU A 193 2.95 -13.35 -4.65
CA GLU A 193 2.91 -12.84 -3.27
C GLU A 193 2.65 -13.99 -2.28
N GLU A 194 1.69 -14.85 -2.59
CA GLU A 194 1.39 -16.05 -1.81
C GLU A 194 2.57 -17.05 -1.80
N GLN A 195 3.33 -17.18 -2.90
CA GLN A 195 4.55 -17.98 -2.92
C GLN A 195 5.64 -17.41 -2.00
N VAL A 196 5.83 -16.08 -1.98
CA VAL A 196 6.75 -15.42 -1.03
C VAL A 196 6.30 -15.67 0.41
N ARG A 197 5.00 -15.54 0.69
CA ARG A 197 4.44 -15.81 2.02
C ARG A 197 4.68 -17.25 2.46
N ARG A 198 4.48 -18.23 1.58
CA ARG A 198 4.77 -19.64 1.84
C ARG A 198 6.25 -19.89 2.10
N ALA A 199 7.15 -19.30 1.31
CA ALA A 199 8.59 -19.43 1.51
C ALA A 199 9.06 -18.79 2.82
N LYS A 200 8.39 -17.73 3.27
CA LYS A 200 8.64 -17.15 4.60
C LYS A 200 8.17 -18.07 5.71
N ASP A 201 6.96 -18.63 5.57
CA ASP A 201 6.41 -19.58 6.53
C ASP A 201 7.29 -20.83 6.65
N THR A 202 7.86 -21.33 5.54
CA THR A 202 8.78 -22.48 5.58
C THR A 202 10.04 -22.18 6.40
N VAL A 203 10.68 -21.02 6.18
CA VAL A 203 11.82 -20.57 7.00
C VAL A 203 11.44 -20.50 8.48
N ASP A 204 10.31 -19.86 8.79
CA ASP A 204 9.83 -19.78 10.17
C ASP A 204 9.57 -21.17 10.75
N THR A 205 8.93 -22.09 10.03
CA THR A 205 8.68 -23.44 10.53
C THR A 205 9.97 -24.21 10.83
N ILE A 206 11.03 -24.02 10.04
CA ILE A 206 12.35 -24.63 10.26
C ILE A 206 13.01 -24.04 11.51
N ILE A 207 12.95 -22.72 11.69
CA ILE A 207 13.45 -22.03 12.89
C ILE A 207 12.77 -22.57 14.15
N HIS A 208 11.47 -22.84 14.11
CA HIS A 208 10.76 -23.41 15.26
C HIS A 208 11.28 -24.81 15.66
N ARG A 209 11.87 -25.57 14.73
CA ARG A 209 12.46 -26.90 14.99
C ARG A 209 13.75 -26.83 15.83
N HIS A 210 14.40 -25.66 15.96
CA HIS A 210 15.61 -25.48 16.79
C HIS A 210 15.39 -25.99 18.23
N ARG A 211 14.19 -25.76 18.80
CA ARG A 211 13.84 -26.17 20.18
C ARG A 211 13.84 -27.68 20.37
N ALA A 212 13.43 -28.43 19.34
CA ALA A 212 13.29 -29.89 19.37
C ALA A 212 14.61 -30.63 19.12
N ALA A 213 15.65 -29.94 18.64
CA ALA A 213 16.96 -30.54 18.41
C ALA A 213 17.60 -30.99 19.73
N ALA A 214 17.95 -32.27 19.83
CA ALA A 214 18.51 -32.87 21.05
C ALA A 214 20.03 -32.61 21.21
N GLY A 215 20.71 -32.23 20.13
CA GLY A 215 22.15 -31.97 20.15
C GLY A 215 22.65 -31.17 18.94
N LEU A 216 23.89 -30.69 19.03
CA LEU A 216 24.49 -29.78 18.05
C LEU A 216 24.53 -30.38 16.63
N VAL A 217 24.75 -31.68 16.47
CA VAL A 217 24.80 -32.33 15.15
C VAL A 217 23.46 -32.25 14.43
N GLN A 218 22.34 -32.42 15.15
CA GLN A 218 21.00 -32.27 14.58
C GLN A 218 20.73 -30.80 14.25
N LEU A 219 21.17 -29.89 15.11
CA LEU A 219 21.02 -28.46 14.89
C LEU A 219 21.81 -27.97 13.68
N MET A 220 23.00 -28.51 13.41
CA MET A 220 23.79 -28.19 12.21
C MET A 220 23.06 -28.59 10.93
N LYS A 221 22.34 -29.72 10.90
CA LYS A 221 21.51 -30.10 9.75
C LYS A 221 20.33 -29.15 9.57
N ILE A 222 19.67 -28.77 10.68
CA ILE A 222 18.58 -27.77 10.63
C ILE A 222 19.09 -26.43 10.13
N TYR A 223 20.32 -26.04 10.49
CA TYR A 223 20.96 -24.82 10.00
C TYR A 223 21.28 -24.86 8.49
N GLU A 224 21.64 -26.01 7.94
CA GLU A 224 21.79 -26.20 6.50
C GLU A 224 20.43 -26.06 5.80
N GLU A 225 19.38 -26.72 6.32
CA GLU A 225 18.00 -26.58 5.82
C GLU A 225 17.48 -25.12 5.91
N GLU A 226 17.84 -24.40 6.98
CA GLU A 226 17.46 -23.00 7.20
C GLU A 226 18.16 -22.06 6.22
N ASP A 227 19.45 -22.29 5.94
CA ASP A 227 20.22 -21.54 4.94
C ASP A 227 19.64 -21.79 3.53
N GLU A 228 19.32 -23.04 3.18
CA GLU A 228 18.69 -23.40 1.89
C GLU A 228 17.30 -22.76 1.74
N ALA A 229 16.45 -22.85 2.76
CA ALA A 229 15.12 -22.25 2.73
C ALA A 229 15.18 -20.70 2.65
N TYR A 230 16.21 -20.08 3.23
CA TYR A 230 16.44 -18.65 3.09
C TYR A 230 16.86 -18.28 1.66
N ASP A 231 17.75 -19.06 1.02
CA ASP A 231 18.15 -18.84 -0.36
C ASP A 231 16.96 -19.01 -1.33
N ASP A 232 16.06 -19.97 -1.07
CA ASP A 232 14.80 -20.13 -1.78
C ASP A 232 13.88 -18.92 -1.61
N LEU A 233 13.71 -18.43 -0.37
CA LEU A 233 12.94 -17.22 -0.09
C LEU A 233 13.49 -16.02 -0.86
N VAL A 234 14.81 -15.82 -0.86
CA VAL A 234 15.46 -14.73 -1.61
C VAL A 234 15.20 -14.88 -3.11
N THR A 235 15.24 -16.10 -3.65
CA THR A 235 14.99 -16.36 -5.06
C THR A 235 13.54 -16.04 -5.45
N ILE A 236 12.57 -16.51 -4.67
CA ILE A 236 11.13 -16.27 -4.91
C ILE A 236 10.81 -14.78 -4.73
N ALA A 237 11.29 -14.15 -3.66
CA ALA A 237 11.13 -12.72 -3.44
C ALA A 237 11.75 -11.91 -4.59
N THR A 238 12.95 -12.28 -5.06
CA THR A 238 13.59 -11.61 -6.20
C THR A 238 12.70 -11.67 -7.44
N GLN A 239 12.11 -12.82 -7.77
CA GLN A 239 11.21 -12.96 -8.91
C GLN A 239 9.95 -12.10 -8.77
N TYR A 240 9.32 -12.11 -7.59
CA TYR A 240 8.14 -11.30 -7.29
C TYR A 240 8.42 -9.80 -7.42
N TYR A 241 9.47 -9.32 -6.76
CA TYR A 241 9.84 -7.91 -6.78
C TYR A 241 10.34 -7.46 -8.16
N GLN A 242 11.00 -8.33 -8.93
CA GLN A 242 11.33 -8.03 -10.33
C GLN A 242 10.08 -7.84 -11.19
N HIS A 243 9.06 -8.69 -11.02
CA HIS A 243 7.77 -8.53 -11.69
C HIS A 243 7.09 -7.22 -11.30
N GLN A 244 7.08 -6.86 -10.01
CA GLN A 244 6.52 -5.59 -9.55
C GLN A 244 7.28 -4.35 -10.04
N LEU A 245 8.61 -4.45 -10.17
CA LEU A 245 9.44 -3.33 -10.63
C LEU A 245 9.31 -3.08 -12.14
N GLN A 246 8.93 -4.08 -12.93
CA GLN A 246 8.99 -4.01 -14.39
C GLN A 246 8.14 -2.86 -14.98
N PRO A 247 6.86 -2.68 -14.62
CA PRO A 247 6.05 -1.59 -15.18
C PRO A 247 6.64 -0.20 -14.92
N PHE A 248 7.25 0.01 -13.75
CA PHE A 248 7.88 1.29 -13.41
C PHE A 248 9.22 1.48 -14.13
N ARG A 249 9.96 0.42 -14.43
CA ARG A 249 11.17 0.50 -15.26
C ARG A 249 10.80 0.90 -16.68
N ASP A 250 9.76 0.26 -17.22
CA ASP A 250 9.25 0.55 -18.57
C ASP A 250 8.72 1.99 -18.65
N MET A 251 7.91 2.43 -17.68
CA MET A 251 7.45 3.83 -17.61
C MET A 251 8.59 4.82 -17.52
N ARG A 252 9.61 4.56 -16.69
CA ARG A 252 10.79 5.42 -16.59
C ARG A 252 11.52 5.50 -17.94
N GLU A 253 11.71 4.38 -18.62
CA GLU A 253 12.38 4.32 -19.92
C GLU A 253 11.58 5.06 -21.00
N LEU A 254 10.28 4.76 -21.15
CA LEU A 254 9.38 5.42 -22.08
C LEU A 254 9.32 6.93 -21.85
N SER A 255 9.13 7.37 -20.60
CA SER A 255 9.12 8.79 -20.25
C SER A 255 10.43 9.48 -20.62
N THR A 256 11.58 8.84 -20.38
CA THR A 256 12.88 9.43 -20.77
C THR A 256 13.06 9.52 -22.28
N LEU A 257 12.60 8.52 -23.04
CA LEU A 257 12.65 8.53 -24.50
C LEU A 257 11.79 9.65 -25.07
N HIS A 258 10.52 9.75 -24.65
CA HIS A 258 9.62 10.81 -25.11
C HIS A 258 10.10 12.21 -24.72
N THR A 259 10.61 12.39 -23.50
CA THR A 259 11.22 13.67 -23.08
C THR A 259 12.40 14.03 -23.99
N MET A 260 13.27 13.08 -24.33
CA MET A 260 14.40 13.31 -25.25
C MET A 260 13.94 13.61 -26.69
N GLU A 261 12.90 12.93 -27.16
CA GLU A 261 12.30 13.19 -28.48
C GLU A 261 11.73 14.60 -28.57
N ILE A 262 10.98 15.03 -27.54
CA ILE A 262 10.44 16.38 -27.45
C ILE A 262 11.56 17.42 -27.42
N GLN A 263 12.60 17.21 -26.62
CA GLN A 263 13.76 18.10 -26.60
C GLN A 263 14.45 18.21 -27.96
N LYS A 264 14.57 17.11 -28.71
CA LYS A 264 15.11 17.13 -30.08
C LYS A 264 14.19 17.91 -31.02
N MET A 265 12.87 17.74 -30.93
CA MET A 265 11.91 18.50 -31.74
C MET A 265 12.04 20.00 -31.48
N LEU A 266 12.14 20.41 -30.22
CA LEU A 266 12.33 21.81 -29.82
C LEU A 266 13.66 22.41 -30.32
N GLN A 267 14.72 21.61 -30.43
CA GLN A 267 16.04 22.08 -30.88
C GLN A 267 16.17 22.13 -32.42
N LEU A 268 15.55 21.18 -33.12
CA LEU A 268 15.78 20.96 -34.55
C LEU A 268 14.72 21.62 -35.45
N GLN A 269 13.51 21.83 -34.94
CA GLN A 269 12.39 22.35 -35.73
C GLN A 269 12.08 23.81 -35.35
N GLU A 270 11.85 24.65 -36.37
CA GLU A 270 11.33 26.01 -36.16
C GLU A 270 9.82 25.93 -35.89
N LEU A 271 9.47 25.74 -34.62
CA LEU A 271 8.10 25.58 -34.17
C LEU A 271 7.49 26.92 -33.73
N GLY A 272 6.19 27.09 -33.96
CA GLY A 272 5.45 28.25 -33.47
C GLY A 272 5.30 28.25 -31.94
N PRO A 273 5.13 29.42 -31.29
CA PRO A 273 5.15 29.55 -29.83
C PRO A 273 4.06 28.73 -29.12
N LYS A 274 2.89 28.55 -29.75
CA LYS A 274 1.82 27.70 -29.20
C LYS A 274 2.24 26.23 -29.15
N ARG A 275 2.87 25.73 -30.23
CA ARG A 275 3.34 24.35 -30.31
C ARG A 275 4.52 24.07 -29.38
N VAL A 276 5.41 25.05 -29.22
CA VAL A 276 6.49 24.98 -28.22
C VAL A 276 5.91 24.82 -26.83
N CYS A 277 4.93 25.66 -26.45
CA CYS A 277 4.28 25.57 -25.14
C CYS A 277 3.55 24.23 -24.91
N GLU A 278 2.89 23.68 -25.94
CA GLU A 278 2.28 22.34 -25.86
C GLU A 278 3.33 21.24 -25.62
N LEU A 279 4.43 21.26 -26.37
CA LEU A 279 5.51 20.29 -26.22
C LEU A 279 6.23 20.41 -24.88
N GLU A 280 6.43 21.63 -24.38
CA GLU A 280 6.99 21.86 -23.04
C GLU A 280 6.10 21.26 -21.95
N LYS A 281 4.78 21.44 -22.03
CA LYS A 281 3.82 20.79 -21.12
C LYS A 281 3.87 19.27 -21.22
N GLU A 282 3.90 18.72 -22.44
CA GLU A 282 4.00 17.28 -22.65
C GLU A 282 5.31 16.73 -22.05
N ALA A 283 6.43 17.44 -22.21
CA ALA A 283 7.71 17.07 -21.61
C ALA A 283 7.67 17.13 -20.08
N GLU A 284 6.98 18.11 -19.49
CA GLU A 284 6.76 18.19 -18.04
C GLU A 284 5.93 17.00 -17.53
N GLU A 285 4.88 16.61 -18.26
CA GLU A 285 4.04 15.44 -17.94
C GLU A 285 4.86 14.14 -17.98
N TRP A 286 5.64 13.92 -19.05
CA TRP A 286 6.52 12.75 -19.16
C TRP A 286 7.59 12.75 -18.05
N SER A 287 8.17 13.90 -17.73
CA SER A 287 9.16 14.06 -16.65
C SER A 287 8.55 13.73 -15.28
N ARG A 288 7.33 14.19 -15.01
CA ARG A 288 6.57 13.83 -13.80
C ARG A 288 6.33 12.32 -13.72
N GLY A 289 5.87 11.69 -14.80
CA GLY A 289 5.69 10.23 -14.86
C GLY A 289 7.00 9.47 -14.61
N ALA A 290 8.14 9.96 -15.13
CA ALA A 290 9.45 9.37 -14.84
C ALA A 290 9.82 9.48 -13.35
N ASN A 291 9.57 10.63 -12.74
CA ASN A 291 9.85 10.86 -11.32
C ASN A 291 8.99 9.97 -10.43
N GLU A 292 7.69 9.83 -10.72
CA GLU A 292 6.76 8.94 -10.01
C GLU A 292 7.14 7.47 -10.15
N ALA A 293 7.60 7.05 -11.33
CA ALA A 293 8.14 5.72 -11.55
C ALA A 293 9.40 5.47 -10.71
N VAL A 294 10.33 6.44 -10.62
CA VAL A 294 11.50 6.38 -9.74
C VAL A 294 11.09 6.37 -8.26
N CYS A 295 10.03 7.08 -7.89
CA CYS A 295 9.36 6.99 -6.58
C CYS A 295 9.01 5.56 -6.21
N SER A 296 8.17 4.95 -7.04
CA SER A 296 7.67 3.59 -6.88
C SER A 296 8.80 2.55 -6.87
N ILE A 297 9.79 2.66 -7.76
CA ILE A 297 10.96 1.74 -7.79
C ILE A 297 11.69 1.72 -6.44
N GLN A 298 11.96 2.90 -5.86
CA GLN A 298 12.68 2.96 -4.60
C GLN A 298 11.84 2.42 -3.44
N ASP A 299 10.54 2.68 -3.40
CA ASP A 299 9.66 2.20 -2.34
C ASP A 299 9.52 0.66 -2.38
N ILE A 300 9.34 0.09 -3.57
CA ILE A 300 9.34 -1.36 -3.79
C ILE A 300 10.70 -1.98 -3.38
N THR A 301 11.80 -1.30 -3.71
CA THR A 301 13.15 -1.74 -3.31
C THR A 301 13.32 -1.77 -1.78
N VAL A 302 12.74 -0.80 -1.06
CA VAL A 302 12.71 -0.83 0.40
C VAL A 302 11.93 -2.05 0.89
N CYS A 303 10.76 -2.33 0.34
CA CYS A 303 9.95 -3.51 0.69
C CYS A 303 10.75 -4.82 0.54
N TYR A 304 11.41 -5.04 -0.61
CA TYR A 304 12.27 -6.20 -0.84
C TYR A 304 13.33 -6.36 0.25
N PHE A 305 14.13 -5.32 0.49
CA PHE A 305 15.20 -5.40 1.49
C PHE A 305 14.67 -5.49 2.92
N THR A 306 13.46 -5.00 3.20
CA THR A 306 12.85 -5.23 4.51
C THR A 306 12.52 -6.69 4.73
N GLU A 307 11.96 -7.39 3.73
CA GLU A 307 11.66 -8.82 3.86
C GLU A 307 12.92 -9.65 4.08
N THR A 308 13.94 -9.50 3.23
CA THR A 308 15.19 -10.27 3.35
C THR A 308 15.92 -9.98 4.67
N THR A 309 15.99 -8.70 5.06
CA THR A 309 16.64 -8.30 6.33
C THR A 309 15.86 -8.80 7.54
N THR A 310 14.51 -8.84 7.49
CA THR A 310 13.71 -9.37 8.60
C THR A 310 13.91 -10.86 8.80
N ALA A 311 13.97 -11.64 7.72
CA ALA A 311 14.27 -13.07 7.77
C ALA A 311 15.68 -13.32 8.34
N LEU A 312 16.73 -12.66 7.81
CA LEU A 312 18.10 -12.77 8.35
C LEU A 312 18.20 -12.35 9.82
N SER A 313 17.50 -11.28 10.21
CA SER A 313 17.46 -10.83 11.60
C SER A 313 16.82 -11.86 12.52
N GLY A 314 15.76 -12.54 12.04
CA GLY A 314 15.13 -13.68 12.72
C GLY A 314 16.13 -14.81 12.94
N MET A 315 16.73 -15.33 11.86
CA MET A 315 17.72 -16.40 11.90
C MET A 315 18.87 -16.10 12.87
N LEU A 316 19.43 -14.89 12.81
CA LEU A 316 20.53 -14.47 13.69
C LEU A 316 20.11 -14.43 15.17
N LYS A 317 18.91 -13.91 15.48
CA LYS A 317 18.41 -13.86 16.86
C LYS A 317 18.25 -15.26 17.44
N HIS A 318 17.74 -16.20 16.66
CA HIS A 318 17.56 -17.58 17.10
C HIS A 318 18.90 -18.30 17.29
N MET A 319 19.85 -18.10 16.37
CA MET A 319 21.20 -18.65 16.53
C MET A 319 21.93 -18.07 17.75
N ASP A 320 21.69 -16.81 18.12
CA ASP A 320 22.21 -16.20 19.35
C ASP A 320 21.59 -16.79 20.63
N VAL A 321 20.34 -17.27 20.57
CA VAL A 321 19.70 -18.02 21.66
C VAL A 321 20.34 -19.40 21.80
N ASP A 322 20.55 -20.09 20.68
CA ASP A 322 21.17 -21.42 20.67
C ASP A 322 22.62 -21.38 21.15
N ARG A 323 23.36 -20.32 20.81
CA ARG A 323 24.73 -20.10 21.32
C ARG A 323 24.80 -20.16 22.85
N LYS A 324 23.77 -19.70 23.56
CA LYS A 324 23.73 -19.74 25.03
C LYS A 324 23.46 -21.14 25.58
N ARG A 325 22.92 -22.05 24.76
CA ARG A 325 22.56 -23.43 25.12
C ARG A 325 23.76 -24.37 25.07
N PHE A 326 24.80 -24.04 24.30
CA PHE A 326 25.99 -24.87 24.12
C PHE A 326 27.26 -24.23 24.71
N GLY A 327 28.20 -25.05 25.15
CA GLY A 327 29.51 -24.58 25.63
C GLY A 327 30.40 -24.07 24.50
N GLN A 328 31.39 -23.21 24.84
CA GLN A 328 32.25 -22.53 23.87
C GLN A 328 33.02 -23.48 22.93
N ALA A 329 33.50 -24.62 23.44
CA ALA A 329 34.23 -25.61 22.63
C ALA A 329 33.32 -26.32 21.61
N SER A 330 32.10 -26.68 22.00
CA SER A 330 31.13 -27.29 21.08
C SER A 330 30.64 -26.27 20.05
N TRP A 331 30.39 -25.02 20.47
CA TRP A 331 29.91 -23.96 19.59
C TRP A 331 30.93 -23.52 18.53
N ALA A 332 32.22 -23.81 18.71
CA ALA A 332 33.26 -23.49 17.74
C ALA A 332 32.93 -23.97 16.31
N VAL A 333 32.22 -25.09 16.18
CA VAL A 333 31.75 -25.65 14.89
C VAL A 333 30.68 -24.77 14.22
N ALA A 334 29.83 -24.11 14.99
CA ALA A 334 28.75 -23.25 14.49
C ALA A 334 29.18 -21.78 14.32
N THR A 335 30.31 -21.37 14.91
CA THR A 335 30.85 -20.00 14.80
C THR A 335 30.98 -19.49 13.35
N PRO A 336 31.48 -20.27 12.37
CA PRO A 336 31.60 -19.81 10.99
C PRO A 336 30.26 -19.40 10.37
N ARG A 337 29.18 -20.16 10.65
CA ARG A 337 27.83 -19.82 10.19
C ARG A 337 27.32 -18.54 10.88
N LEU A 338 27.56 -18.37 12.18
CA LEU A 338 27.17 -17.16 12.90
C LEU A 338 27.84 -15.90 12.32
N GLU A 339 29.11 -16.01 11.96
CA GLU A 339 29.87 -14.95 11.31
C GLU A 339 29.35 -14.67 9.88
N LYS A 340 29.04 -15.71 9.11
CA LYS A 340 28.39 -15.61 7.78
C LYS A 340 27.06 -14.86 7.88
N LEU A 341 26.16 -15.23 8.81
CA LEU A 341 24.87 -14.57 8.99
C LEU A 341 25.02 -13.11 9.41
N LYS A 342 25.96 -12.78 10.30
CA LYS A 342 26.26 -11.38 10.67
C LYS A 342 26.75 -10.56 9.48
N PHE A 343 27.59 -11.15 8.64
CA PHE A 343 28.10 -10.52 7.43
C PHE A 343 26.97 -10.27 6.42
N LEU A 344 26.14 -11.29 6.14
CA LEU A 344 24.99 -11.17 5.25
C LEU A 344 24.00 -10.12 5.75
N LEU A 345 23.65 -10.16 7.05
CA LEU A 345 22.75 -9.18 7.65
C LEU A 345 23.30 -7.75 7.54
N ALA A 346 24.61 -7.55 7.79
CA ALA A 346 25.22 -6.24 7.64
C ALA A 346 25.18 -5.75 6.18
N LYS A 347 25.36 -6.65 5.20
CA LYS A 347 25.27 -6.34 3.77
C LYS A 347 23.85 -5.97 3.34
N GLU A 348 22.84 -6.77 3.71
CA GLU A 348 21.44 -6.51 3.38
C GLU A 348 20.90 -5.26 4.08
N THR A 349 21.20 -5.09 5.38
CA THR A 349 20.82 -3.88 6.13
C THR A 349 21.46 -2.63 5.51
N LEU A 350 22.69 -2.71 5.01
CA LEU A 350 23.32 -1.58 4.32
C LEU A 350 22.54 -1.17 3.06
N GLN A 351 22.07 -2.13 2.26
CA GLN A 351 21.25 -1.83 1.09
C GLN A 351 19.88 -1.27 1.47
N LEU A 352 19.23 -1.86 2.47
CA LEU A 352 17.96 -1.36 3.03
C LEU A 352 18.07 0.10 3.46
N MET A 353 19.09 0.43 4.24
CA MET A 353 19.24 1.77 4.79
C MET A 353 19.63 2.80 3.72
N ARG A 354 20.36 2.39 2.66
CA ARG A 354 20.63 3.25 1.50
C ARG A 354 19.36 3.54 0.70
N ALA A 355 18.52 2.52 0.49
CA ALA A 355 17.22 2.71 -0.17
C ALA A 355 16.31 3.63 0.67
N ARG A 356 16.21 3.39 1.99
CA ARG A 356 15.47 4.25 2.91
C ARG A 356 15.99 5.68 2.98
N GLU A 357 17.31 5.87 2.95
CA GLU A 357 17.91 7.21 2.90
C GLU A 357 17.42 7.99 1.67
N MET A 358 17.30 7.36 0.50
CA MET A 358 16.75 8.02 -0.68
C MET A 358 15.28 8.40 -0.48
N CYS A 359 14.43 7.49 0.01
CA CYS A 359 13.02 7.78 0.27
C CYS A 359 12.82 8.91 1.29
N VAL A 360 13.60 8.93 2.38
CA VAL A 360 13.54 9.99 3.39
C VAL A 360 14.04 11.33 2.85
N ASN A 361 15.10 11.34 2.04
CA ASN A 361 15.55 12.57 1.38
C ASN A 361 14.47 13.15 0.46
N ARG A 362 13.83 12.31 -0.38
CA ARG A 362 12.71 12.73 -1.24
C ARG A 362 11.55 13.32 -0.43
N ARG A 363 11.13 12.62 0.64
CA ARG A 363 10.08 13.12 1.54
C ARG A 363 10.46 14.47 2.15
N LYS A 364 11.72 14.64 2.54
CA LYS A 364 12.21 15.91 3.09
C LYS A 364 12.20 17.03 2.05
N ASP A 365 12.60 16.75 0.81
CA ASP A 365 12.60 17.75 -0.25
C ASP A 365 11.16 18.13 -0.66
N HIS A 366 10.23 17.16 -0.70
CA HIS A 366 8.79 17.43 -0.84
C HIS A 366 8.24 18.35 0.26
N ILE A 367 8.64 18.14 1.52
CA ILE A 367 8.23 19.02 2.63
C ILE A 367 8.81 20.43 2.45
N LYS A 368 10.04 20.59 1.93
CA LYS A 368 10.61 21.91 1.63
C LYS A 368 9.87 22.61 0.50
N GLU A 369 9.52 21.88 -0.57
CA GLU A 369 8.73 22.43 -1.68
C GLU A 369 7.38 22.92 -1.17
N LYS A 370 6.69 22.12 -0.34
CA LYS A 370 5.46 22.54 0.34
C LYS A 370 5.68 23.80 1.17
N MET A 371 6.72 23.86 2.01
CA MET A 371 7.04 25.05 2.80
C MET A 371 7.30 26.29 1.92
N SER A 372 7.92 26.13 0.75
CA SER A 372 8.16 27.25 -0.18
C SER A 372 6.91 27.72 -0.93
N GLY A 373 5.91 26.83 -1.08
CA GLY A 373 4.62 27.12 -1.72
C GLY A 373 3.56 27.70 -0.77
N VAL A 374 3.83 27.73 0.54
CA VAL A 374 2.95 28.35 1.55
C VAL A 374 2.86 29.86 1.26
N CYS A 375 1.72 30.31 0.73
CA CYS A 375 1.43 31.72 0.51
C CYS A 375 1.27 32.47 1.86
N ASP A 376 1.43 33.80 1.84
CA ASP A 376 1.33 34.72 3.01
C ASP A 376 0.00 34.63 3.81
N GLY A 377 -1.00 33.88 3.33
CA GLY A 377 -2.30 33.67 3.97
C GLY A 377 -2.47 32.34 4.71
N ALA A 378 -1.46 31.46 4.73
CA ALA A 378 -1.57 30.18 5.41
C ALA A 378 -1.63 30.32 6.95
N SER A 379 -2.36 29.41 7.59
CA SER A 379 -2.48 29.40 9.04
C SER A 379 -1.12 29.10 9.68
N VAL A 380 -0.78 29.79 10.77
CA VAL A 380 0.42 29.52 11.57
C VAL A 380 0.52 28.04 11.97
N CYS A 381 -0.63 27.37 12.15
CA CYS A 381 -0.69 25.94 12.46
C CYS A 381 -0.19 25.04 11.33
N ASP A 382 -0.38 25.44 10.06
CA ASP A 382 0.04 24.63 8.90
C ASP A 382 1.56 24.67 8.74
N VAL A 383 2.17 25.83 9.02
CA VAL A 383 3.63 25.98 9.04
C VAL A 383 4.25 25.19 10.18
N ASP A 384 3.70 25.27 11.39
CA ASP A 384 4.18 24.51 12.55
C ASP A 384 4.12 22.99 12.28
N MET A 385 3.09 22.51 11.58
CA MET A 385 2.96 21.10 11.20
C MET A 385 4.04 20.69 10.19
N LEU A 386 4.30 21.51 9.16
CA LEU A 386 5.35 21.23 8.17
C LEU A 386 6.75 21.29 8.79
N GLU A 387 6.99 22.20 9.73
CA GLU A 387 8.25 22.27 10.50
C GLU A 387 8.48 20.98 11.30
N LEU A 388 7.43 20.46 11.96
CA LEU A 388 7.51 19.21 12.71
C LEU A 388 7.81 18.02 11.79
N GLN A 389 7.10 17.90 10.66
CA GLN A 389 7.33 16.84 9.67
C GLN A 389 8.74 16.89 9.10
N TYR A 390 9.28 18.09 8.87
CA TYR A 390 10.65 18.27 8.42
C TYR A 390 11.67 17.82 9.47
N TYR A 391 11.43 18.17 10.74
CA TYR A 391 12.27 17.74 11.85
C TYR A 391 12.29 16.21 12.00
N GLU A 392 11.12 15.56 11.95
CA GLU A 392 11.00 14.10 11.99
C GLU A 392 11.74 13.45 10.83
N ALA A 393 11.55 13.94 9.60
CA ALA A 393 12.29 13.47 8.43
C ALA A 393 13.81 13.64 8.58
N GLN A 394 14.27 14.75 9.18
CA GLN A 394 15.68 14.99 9.42
C GLN A 394 16.26 14.04 10.49
N LEU A 395 15.51 13.70 11.53
CA LEU A 395 15.94 12.70 12.52
C LEU A 395 16.03 11.30 11.90
N GLU A 396 15.03 10.89 11.14
CA GLU A 396 15.05 9.62 10.41
C GLU A 396 16.23 9.53 9.45
N LEU A 397 16.58 10.63 8.78
CA LEU A 397 17.75 10.70 7.91
C LEU A 397 19.05 10.48 8.70
N TYR A 398 19.17 11.05 9.90
CA TYR A 398 20.30 10.79 10.78
C TYR A 398 20.36 9.32 11.21
N ASP A 399 19.23 8.71 11.55
CA ASP A 399 19.15 7.29 11.89
C ASP A 399 19.57 6.39 10.73
N CYS A 400 19.10 6.69 9.52
CA CYS A 400 19.52 5.97 8.32
C CYS A 400 21.03 6.06 8.10
N LYS A 401 21.60 7.25 8.15
CA LYS A 401 23.04 7.48 7.98
C LYS A 401 23.88 6.83 9.09
N LEU A 402 23.40 6.81 10.33
CA LEU A 402 24.08 6.15 11.43
C LEU A 402 24.12 4.64 11.24
N GLU A 403 23.00 4.04 10.80
CA GLU A 403 22.92 2.61 10.54
C GLU A 403 23.73 2.20 9.30
N ILE A 404 23.79 3.04 8.24
CA ILE A 404 24.70 2.86 7.10
C ILE A 404 26.15 2.77 7.59
N LEU A 405 26.62 3.80 8.34
CA LEU A 405 28.01 3.84 8.82
C LEU A 405 28.33 2.68 9.78
N LYS A 406 27.36 2.23 10.57
CA LYS A 406 27.52 1.07 11.46
C LYS A 406 27.71 -0.23 10.65
N ASN A 407 26.91 -0.46 9.63
CA ASN A 407 27.04 -1.64 8.79
C ASN A 407 28.32 -1.61 7.93
N GLU A 408 28.71 -0.44 7.42
CA GLU A 408 30.02 -0.26 6.76
C GLU A 408 31.19 -0.60 7.70
N GLU A 409 31.13 -0.16 8.97
CA GLU A 409 32.13 -0.50 9.98
C GLU A 409 32.18 -2.02 10.27
N LEU A 410 31.03 -2.70 10.35
CA LEU A 410 30.95 -4.15 10.54
C LEU A 410 31.56 -4.92 9.35
N LEU A 411 31.30 -4.49 8.12
CA LEU A 411 31.88 -5.10 6.93
C LEU A 411 33.40 -4.91 6.85
N LEU A 412 33.89 -3.71 7.20
CA LEU A 412 35.34 -3.44 7.30
C LEU A 412 36.00 -4.30 8.39
N LEU A 413 35.33 -4.51 9.53
CA LEU A 413 35.81 -5.38 10.60
C LEU A 413 35.93 -6.84 10.13
N ALA A 414 34.93 -7.37 9.41
CA ALA A 414 34.99 -8.72 8.86
C ALA A 414 36.18 -8.88 7.88
N GLN A 415 36.43 -7.89 7.03
CA GLN A 415 37.60 -7.87 6.14
C GLN A 415 38.93 -7.81 6.91
N ILE A 416 39.01 -6.97 7.94
CA ILE A 416 40.20 -6.85 8.80
C ILE A 416 40.49 -8.20 9.49
N HIS A 417 39.48 -8.86 10.06
CA HIS A 417 39.66 -10.16 10.71
C HIS A 417 40.16 -11.24 9.73
N THR A 418 39.68 -11.20 8.49
CA THR A 418 40.12 -12.11 7.42
C THR A 418 41.59 -11.89 7.07
N LEU A 419 42.01 -10.63 6.84
CA LEU A 419 43.41 -10.28 6.58
C LEU A 419 44.31 -10.62 7.78
N GLN A 420 43.87 -10.35 9.01
CA GLN A 420 44.60 -10.72 10.21
C GLN A 420 44.81 -12.24 10.31
N ARG A 421 43.82 -13.05 9.90
CA ARG A 421 43.95 -14.50 9.86
C ARG A 421 44.98 -14.93 8.81
N GLN A 422 44.90 -14.41 7.59
CA GLN A 422 45.87 -14.69 6.52
C GLN A 422 47.31 -14.30 6.91
N ILE A 423 47.47 -13.15 7.57
CA ILE A 423 48.79 -12.72 8.08
C ILE A 423 49.30 -13.67 9.18
N ARG A 424 48.43 -14.16 10.06
CA ARG A 424 48.83 -15.17 11.06
C ARG A 424 49.21 -16.49 10.41
N GLU A 425 48.41 -16.98 9.46
CA GLU A 425 48.66 -18.21 8.70
C GLU A 425 50.02 -18.14 7.97
N LEU A 426 50.34 -17.03 7.30
CA LEU A 426 51.64 -16.82 6.64
C LEU A 426 52.83 -16.68 7.61
N LYS A 427 52.60 -16.16 8.83
CA LYS A 427 53.64 -16.06 9.87
C LYS A 427 53.90 -17.39 10.57
N GLU A 428 52.87 -18.22 10.69
CA GLU A 428 52.89 -19.53 11.34
C GLU A 428 53.25 -20.66 10.36
N GLU A 429 53.52 -20.33 9.09
CA GLU A 429 54.01 -21.28 8.08
C GLU A 429 55.39 -21.81 8.48
N VAL A 430 55.42 -23.02 9.03
CA VAL A 430 56.64 -23.70 9.47
C VAL A 430 57.39 -24.24 8.26
N VAL A 431 58.55 -23.65 7.95
CA VAL A 431 59.48 -24.17 6.95
C VAL A 431 60.20 -25.38 7.54
N TYR A 432 59.92 -26.59 7.01
CA TYR A 432 60.67 -27.79 7.35
C TYR A 432 61.97 -27.82 6.56
N TYR A 433 63.09 -27.60 7.23
CA TYR A 433 64.41 -27.82 6.61
C TYR A 433 64.72 -29.31 6.66
N ASP A 434 65.00 -29.90 5.51
CA ASP A 434 65.50 -31.27 5.45
C ASP A 434 66.86 -31.36 6.17
N ALA A 435 67.17 -32.49 6.79
CA ALA A 435 68.39 -32.63 7.58
C ALA A 435 69.61 -32.72 6.64
N CYS A 436 70.31 -31.61 6.40
CA CYS A 436 71.55 -31.60 5.62
C CYS A 436 72.66 -32.40 6.33
N GLU A 437 73.25 -33.38 5.63
CA GLU A 437 74.33 -34.22 6.12
C GLU A 437 75.73 -33.56 5.98
N ASP A 438 75.88 -32.51 5.17
CA ASP A 438 77.16 -31.83 4.89
C ASP A 438 77.15 -30.33 5.32
N PRO A 439 78.12 -29.88 6.16
CA PRO A 439 78.24 -28.46 6.55
C PRO A 439 78.52 -27.49 5.39
N ALA A 440 78.99 -27.95 4.23
CA ALA A 440 79.21 -27.10 3.06
C ALA A 440 77.91 -26.69 2.33
N GLU A 441 76.86 -27.51 2.40
CA GLU A 441 75.55 -27.22 1.77
C GLU A 441 74.83 -26.07 2.49
N LEU A 442 75.04 -25.92 3.81
CA LEU A 442 74.50 -24.82 4.62
C LEU A 442 75.08 -23.45 4.23
N GLN A 443 76.32 -23.38 3.73
CA GLN A 443 76.96 -22.11 3.32
C GLN A 443 76.46 -21.64 1.95
N CYS A 444 76.11 -22.56 1.04
CA CYS A 444 75.44 -22.21 -0.21
C CYS A 444 74.05 -21.61 0.04
N MET A 445 73.28 -22.15 1.00
CA MET A 445 71.95 -21.61 1.34
C MET A 445 71.97 -20.28 2.13
N GLN A 446 73.08 -19.92 2.78
CA GLN A 446 73.24 -18.61 3.44
C GLN A 446 73.47 -17.45 2.46
N THR A 447 74.00 -17.76 1.28
CA THR A 447 74.28 -16.75 0.23
C THR A 447 73.10 -16.63 -0.74
N ASP A 448 72.40 -17.75 -0.97
CA ASP A 448 71.17 -17.81 -1.74
C ASP A 448 69.96 -17.72 -0.81
N ALA A 449 69.66 -16.52 -0.33
CA ALA A 449 68.30 -16.19 0.10
C ALA A 449 67.37 -16.48 -1.10
N SER A 450 66.76 -17.67 -1.09
CA SER A 450 65.93 -18.16 -2.19
C SER A 450 64.86 -17.11 -2.55
N PRO A 451 64.55 -16.91 -3.85
CA PRO A 451 63.51 -15.98 -4.29
C PRO A 451 62.12 -16.26 -3.67
N ALA A 452 61.90 -17.48 -3.15
CA ALA A 452 60.71 -17.83 -2.37
C ALA A 452 60.58 -17.04 -1.05
N HIS A 453 61.69 -16.68 -0.38
CA HIS A 453 61.66 -15.88 0.85
C HIS A 453 61.45 -14.38 0.59
N SER A 454 61.86 -13.86 -0.58
CA SER A 454 61.51 -12.50 -0.99
C SER A 454 60.02 -12.37 -1.33
N ASP A 455 59.46 -13.34 -2.07
CA ASP A 455 58.04 -13.32 -2.45
C ASP A 455 57.10 -13.45 -1.23
N GLY A 456 57.45 -14.29 -0.25
CA GLY A 456 56.74 -14.36 1.04
C GLY A 456 56.80 -13.06 1.84
N ASN A 457 57.95 -12.38 1.85
CA ASN A 457 58.09 -11.08 2.52
C ASN A 457 57.33 -9.96 1.79
N HIS A 458 57.30 -9.95 0.46
CA HIS A 458 56.54 -8.99 -0.33
C HIS A 458 55.03 -9.16 -0.17
N THR A 459 54.53 -10.39 -0.20
CA THR A 459 53.11 -10.71 0.03
C THR A 459 52.66 -10.35 1.45
N HIS A 460 53.46 -10.70 2.45
CA HIS A 460 53.20 -10.34 3.85
C HIS A 460 53.21 -8.81 4.06
N SER A 461 54.18 -8.09 3.48
CA SER A 461 54.25 -6.62 3.53
C SER A 461 53.03 -5.97 2.86
N HIS A 462 52.61 -6.49 1.71
CA HIS A 462 51.41 -6.02 1.01
C HIS A 462 50.13 -6.24 1.83
N LEU A 463 49.95 -7.41 2.44
CA LEU A 463 48.81 -7.69 3.33
C LEU A 463 48.80 -6.78 4.56
N GLN A 464 49.96 -6.50 5.15
CA GLN A 464 50.07 -5.53 6.24
C GLN A 464 49.70 -4.10 5.81
N GLN A 465 50.12 -3.68 4.62
CA GLN A 465 49.73 -2.38 4.07
C GLN A 465 48.22 -2.30 3.84
N GLN A 466 47.60 -3.35 3.31
CA GLN A 466 46.14 -3.43 3.14
C GLN A 466 45.41 -3.39 4.48
N LEU A 467 45.91 -4.10 5.49
CA LEU A 467 45.35 -4.07 6.85
C LEU A 467 45.37 -2.65 7.44
N LEU A 468 46.50 -1.95 7.34
CA LEU A 468 46.62 -0.56 7.80
C LEU A 468 45.65 0.37 7.05
N GLN A 469 45.45 0.16 5.75
CA GLN A 469 44.48 0.94 4.96
C GLN A 469 43.04 0.69 5.42
N LEU A 470 42.65 -0.57 5.68
CA LEU A 470 41.32 -0.90 6.18
C LEU A 470 41.09 -0.38 7.60
N GLU A 471 42.09 -0.47 8.48
CA GLU A 471 42.02 0.11 9.84
C GLU A 471 41.87 1.63 9.81
N LYS A 472 42.60 2.32 8.91
CA LYS A 472 42.43 3.76 8.69
C LYS A 472 41.03 4.10 8.18
N LYS A 473 40.49 3.34 7.23
CA LYS A 473 39.11 3.50 6.73
C LYS A 473 38.10 3.29 7.86
N ARG A 474 38.26 2.23 8.65
CA ARG A 474 37.41 1.93 9.81
C ARG A 474 37.44 3.09 10.83
N ALA A 475 38.63 3.60 11.17
CA ALA A 475 38.79 4.72 12.09
C ALA A 475 38.10 6.00 11.57
N MET A 476 38.23 6.28 10.26
CA MET A 476 37.51 7.39 9.61
C MET A 476 35.99 7.20 9.70
N THR A 477 35.46 6.01 9.39
CA THR A 477 34.02 5.71 9.49
C THR A 477 33.51 5.85 10.92
N SER A 478 34.29 5.38 11.90
CA SER A 478 33.95 5.49 13.32
C SER A 478 33.90 6.97 13.78
N SER A 479 34.87 7.79 13.36
CA SER A 479 34.87 9.23 13.60
C SER A 479 33.68 9.94 12.94
N ARG A 480 33.36 9.61 11.68
CA ARG A 480 32.16 10.09 10.99
C ARG A 480 30.88 9.72 11.74
N ARG A 481 30.77 8.48 12.24
CA ARG A 481 29.62 8.01 13.02
C ARG A 481 29.49 8.78 14.35
N ALA A 482 30.59 9.05 15.05
CA ALA A 482 30.59 9.84 16.29
C ALA A 482 30.17 11.29 16.03
N THR A 483 30.75 11.95 15.01
CA THR A 483 30.36 13.32 14.65
C THR A 483 28.89 13.42 14.24
N LEU A 484 28.35 12.39 13.57
CA LEU A 484 26.94 12.34 13.21
C LEU A 484 26.02 12.17 14.42
N ARG A 485 26.39 11.34 15.41
CA ARG A 485 25.63 11.22 16.68
C ARG A 485 25.56 12.56 17.40
N ASN A 486 26.70 13.25 17.54
CA ASN A 486 26.74 14.58 18.17
C ASN A 486 25.87 15.60 17.42
N ARG A 487 25.77 15.50 16.08
CA ARG A 487 24.87 16.35 15.28
C ARG A 487 23.40 16.01 15.52
N LYS A 488 23.04 14.73 15.61
CA LYS A 488 21.69 14.28 15.93
C LYS A 488 21.28 14.78 17.33
N GLU A 489 22.14 14.61 18.33
CA GLU A 489 21.89 15.08 19.70
C GLU A 489 21.65 16.60 19.74
N LYS A 490 22.50 17.40 19.09
CA LYS A 490 22.30 18.85 18.97
C LYS A 490 20.98 19.22 18.29
N CYS A 491 20.57 18.45 17.28
CA CYS A 491 19.29 18.66 16.60
C CYS A 491 18.11 18.41 17.55
N VAL A 492 18.18 17.36 18.36
CA VAL A 492 17.17 17.04 19.38
C VAL A 492 17.11 18.11 20.46
N GLU A 493 18.25 18.51 21.02
CA GLU A 493 18.33 19.55 22.04
C GLU A 493 17.78 20.90 21.54
N ALA A 494 18.08 21.28 20.29
CA ALA A 494 17.59 22.52 19.68
C ALA A 494 16.05 22.52 19.55
N HIS A 495 15.47 21.40 19.10
CA HIS A 495 14.02 21.28 18.97
C HIS A 495 13.31 21.23 20.33
N GLU A 496 13.87 20.52 21.31
CA GLU A 496 13.34 20.56 22.68
C GLU A 496 13.36 21.98 23.26
N LEU A 497 14.41 22.75 23.00
CA LEU A 497 14.49 24.15 23.43
C LEU A 497 13.41 25.01 22.76
N GLN A 498 13.19 24.81 21.45
CA GLN A 498 12.13 25.50 20.70
C GLN A 498 10.74 25.18 21.27
N GLN A 499 10.46 23.90 21.54
CA GLN A 499 9.19 23.48 22.15
C GLN A 499 9.00 24.07 23.55
N ARG A 500 10.03 24.04 24.41
CA ARG A 500 9.98 24.66 25.74
C ARG A 500 9.72 26.16 25.66
N ALA A 501 10.36 26.85 24.72
CA ALA A 501 10.15 28.28 24.50
C ALA A 501 8.72 28.58 24.01
N ALA A 502 8.17 27.77 23.10
CA ALA A 502 6.79 27.89 22.64
C ALA A 502 5.78 27.68 23.79
N GLN A 503 5.97 26.64 24.61
CA GLN A 503 5.14 26.39 25.80
C GLN A 503 5.20 27.54 26.81
N GLN A 504 6.39 28.11 27.03
CA GLN A 504 6.55 29.28 27.89
C GLN A 504 5.79 30.51 27.34
N ARG A 505 5.83 30.75 26.02
CA ARG A 505 5.04 31.82 25.39
C ARG A 505 3.53 31.61 25.56
N ILE A 506 3.05 30.38 25.37
CA ILE A 506 1.64 30.02 25.54
C ILE A 506 1.20 30.23 27.00
N THR A 507 1.97 29.74 27.97
CA THR A 507 1.67 29.93 29.40
C THR A 507 1.71 31.40 29.82
N GLN A 508 2.68 32.17 29.32
CA GLN A 508 2.73 33.62 29.53
C GLN A 508 1.52 34.32 28.91
N HIS A 509 1.14 33.97 27.68
CA HIS A 509 -0.04 34.51 27.02
C HIS A 509 -1.32 34.20 27.80
N HIS A 510 -1.53 32.94 28.23
CA HIS A 510 -2.66 32.58 29.10
C HIS A 510 -2.63 33.33 30.43
N HIS A 511 -1.46 33.51 31.03
CA HIS A 511 -1.33 34.29 32.25
C HIS A 511 -1.74 35.75 32.02
N HIS A 512 -1.19 36.42 31.01
CA HIS A 512 -1.53 37.79 30.64
C HIS A 512 -3.02 37.94 30.30
N HIS A 513 -3.59 37.00 29.54
CA HIS A 513 -5.00 36.97 29.21
C HIS A 513 -5.87 36.80 30.47
N SER A 514 -5.51 35.88 31.37
CA SER A 514 -6.25 35.69 32.63
C SER A 514 -6.21 36.92 33.53
N VAL A 515 -5.08 37.62 33.58
CA VAL A 515 -4.91 38.87 34.32
C VAL A 515 -5.73 39.99 33.66
N HIS A 516 -5.72 40.07 32.33
CA HIS A 516 -6.54 41.02 31.57
C HIS A 516 -8.04 40.80 31.84
N LEU A 517 -8.53 39.56 31.73
CA LEU A 517 -9.91 39.21 32.04
C LEU A 517 -10.30 39.56 33.49
N LYS A 518 -9.40 39.33 34.46
CA LYS A 518 -9.64 39.74 35.86
C LYS A 518 -9.71 41.26 36.01
N ARG A 519 -8.91 42.01 35.26
CA ARG A 519 -8.94 43.49 35.27
C ARG A 519 -10.24 44.02 34.66
N GLU A 520 -10.68 43.48 33.52
CA GLU A 520 -11.93 43.87 32.88
C GLU A 520 -13.15 43.55 33.77
N LYS A 521 -13.20 42.36 34.40
CA LYS A 521 -14.24 42.04 35.38
C LYS A 521 -14.30 43.01 36.56
N ARG A 522 -13.14 43.41 37.10
CA ARG A 522 -13.09 44.42 38.17
C ARG A 522 -13.60 45.79 37.71
N LYS A 523 -13.27 46.21 36.48
CA LYS A 523 -13.80 47.45 35.92
C LYS A 523 -15.32 47.40 35.78
N GLU A 524 -15.87 46.30 35.26
CA GLU A 524 -17.32 46.11 35.16
C GLU A 524 -18.02 46.14 36.52
N GLU A 525 -17.44 45.50 37.54
CA GLU A 525 -17.96 45.54 38.92
C GLU A 525 -17.93 46.96 39.51
N GLU A 526 -16.87 47.73 39.25
CA GLU A 526 -16.77 49.14 39.65
C GLU A 526 -17.81 50.02 38.93
N GLU A 527 -18.05 49.80 37.64
CA GLU A 527 -19.09 50.51 36.88
C GLU A 527 -20.49 50.21 37.44
N LYS A 528 -20.82 48.93 37.65
CA LYS A 528 -22.08 48.51 38.29
C LYS A 528 -22.24 49.14 39.68
N ARG A 529 -21.16 49.23 40.46
CA ARG A 529 -21.17 49.89 41.77
C ARG A 529 -21.42 51.41 41.64
N LYS A 530 -20.80 52.08 40.67
CA LYS A 530 -21.04 53.52 40.40
C LYS A 530 -22.48 53.76 39.95
N GLU A 531 -23.03 52.90 39.09
CA GLU A 531 -24.43 52.95 38.67
C GLU A 531 -25.38 52.74 39.84
N PHE A 532 -25.13 51.74 40.69
CA PHE A 532 -25.92 51.53 41.91
C PHE A 532 -25.91 52.76 42.84
N VAL A 533 -24.74 53.35 43.08
CA VAL A 533 -24.62 54.56 43.90
C VAL A 533 -25.37 55.74 43.25
N ARG A 534 -25.33 55.88 41.92
CA ARG A 534 -26.05 56.92 41.18
C ARG A 534 -27.56 56.75 41.32
N MET A 535 -28.05 55.52 41.17
CA MET A 535 -29.47 55.17 41.34
C MET A 535 -29.96 55.47 42.76
N GLU A 536 -29.19 55.13 43.79
CA GLU A 536 -29.52 55.49 45.18
C GLU A 536 -29.50 57.01 45.40
N ARG A 537 -28.51 57.73 44.84
CA ARG A 537 -28.49 59.20 44.89
C ARG A 537 -29.73 59.80 44.22
N GLU A 538 -30.12 59.34 43.04
CA GLU A 538 -31.34 59.80 42.37
C GLU A 538 -32.61 59.51 43.18
N ARG A 539 -32.72 58.32 43.78
CA ARG A 539 -33.82 57.99 44.70
C ARG A 539 -33.87 58.96 45.88
N THR A 540 -32.72 59.26 46.49
CA THR A 540 -32.67 60.23 47.60
C THR A 540 -33.03 61.64 47.14
N LEU A 541 -32.54 62.09 45.98
CA LEU A 541 -32.89 63.39 45.41
C LEU A 541 -34.39 63.48 45.09
N ASN A 542 -34.99 62.43 44.55
CA ASN A 542 -36.41 62.37 44.26
C ASN A 542 -37.24 62.40 45.56
N ARG A 543 -36.82 61.67 46.61
CA ARG A 543 -37.44 61.76 47.95
C ARG A 543 -37.37 63.18 48.52
N LEU A 544 -36.23 63.86 48.36
CA LEU A 544 -36.06 65.24 48.80
C LEU A 544 -36.90 66.22 47.98
N ARG A 545 -37.02 66.03 46.66
CA ARG A 545 -37.90 66.83 45.78
C ARG A 545 -39.37 66.66 46.18
N SER A 546 -39.84 65.42 46.37
CA SER A 546 -41.21 65.16 46.84
C SER A 546 -41.48 65.78 48.21
N PHE A 547 -40.50 65.75 49.12
CA PHE A 547 -40.64 66.38 50.43
C PHE A 547 -40.73 67.91 50.33
N ARG A 548 -39.97 68.52 49.42
CA ARG A 548 -40.04 69.98 49.15
C ARG A 548 -41.38 70.39 48.54
N GLU A 549 -41.93 69.59 47.63
CA GLU A 549 -43.24 69.85 47.00
C GLU A 549 -44.39 69.78 48.03
N VAL A 550 -44.30 68.88 49.00
CA VAL A 550 -45.28 68.75 50.10
C VAL A 550 -45.19 69.89 51.13
N ILE A 551 -44.07 70.60 51.25
CA ILE A 551 -43.91 71.74 52.18
C ILE A 551 -44.37 73.07 51.55
N ILE A 552 -44.44 73.15 50.22
CA ILE A 552 -44.83 74.37 49.48
C ILE A 552 -46.34 74.36 49.13
N THR A 553 -47.05 73.28 49.47
CA THR A 553 -48.52 73.19 49.49
C THR A 553 -49.02 73.29 50.91
#